data_AF-A0A497AJ88-F1
#
_entry.id   AF-A0A497AJ88-F1
#
_cell.length_a   1.000
_cell.length_b   1.000
_cell.length_c   1.000
_cell.angle_alpha   90.00
_cell.angle_beta   90.00
_cell.angle_gamma   90.00
#
_symmetry.space_group_name_H-M   'P 1'
#
loop_
_entity.id
_entity.type
_entity.pdbx_description
1 polymer ?
#
loop_
_entity_poly.entity_id
_entity_poly.type
_entity_poly.pdbx_seq_one_letter_code
_entity_poly.pdbx_strand_id
1 'polypeptide(L)' 'MIKKQDIRKAFKFQFVDYLNINTQNIFLFWKGRIALYAILKAIGIKEGDEVILPAFTCVVAVNPIIYLGA' A
#
# COMPACT_ATOMS: atom_id res chain seq x y z
N MET A 1 -19.58 -3.03 23.00
CA MET A 1 -19.37 -2.53 21.62
C MET A 1 -17.91 -2.11 21.49
N ILE A 2 -17.11 -2.80 20.67
CA ILE A 2 -15.70 -2.44 20.43
C ILE A 2 -15.68 -1.27 19.43
N LYS A 3 -14.95 -0.19 19.74
CA LYS A 3 -14.87 0.96 18.82
C LYS A 3 -13.97 0.59 17.63
N LYS A 4 -14.32 1.04 16.41
CA LYS A 4 -13.53 0.80 15.18
C LYS A 4 -12.04 1.19 15.32
N GLN A 5 -11.75 2.20 16.13
CA GLN A 5 -10.39 2.66 16.41
C GLN A 5 -9.54 1.59 17.12
N ASP A 6 -10.16 0.82 18.02
CA ASP A 6 -9.49 -0.22 18.80
C ASP A 6 -9.11 -1.40 17.90
N ILE A 7 -9.97 -1.76 16.95
CA ILE A 7 -9.72 -2.84 15.98
C ILE A 7 -8.55 -2.49 15.06
N ARG A 8 -8.51 -1.26 14.52
CA ARG A 8 -7.40 -0.81 13.66
C ARG A 8 -6.06 -0.87 14.39
N LYS A 9 -6.04 -0.46 15.66
CA LYS A 9 -4.85 -0.49 16.50
C LYS A 9 -4.42 -1.92 16.79
N ALA A 10 -5.34 -2.80 17.19
CA ALA A 10 -5.07 -4.22 17.41
C ALA A 10 -4.51 -4.91 16.16
N PHE A 11 -5.14 -4.69 15.01
CA PHE A 11 -4.71 -5.25 13.73
C PHE A 11 -3.32 -4.73 13.31
N LYS A 12 -3.03 -3.46 13.58
CA LYS A 12 -1.71 -2.87 13.34
C LYS A 12 -0.62 -3.58 14.16
N PHE A 13 -0.87 -3.87 15.44
CA PHE A 13 0.10 -4.60 16.28
C PHE A 13 0.29 -6.05 15.84
N GLN A 14 -0.78 -6.74 15.44
CA GLN A 14 -0.65 -8.09 14.88
C GLN A 14 0.26 -8.12 13.64
N PHE A 15 0.21 -7.10 12.78
CA PHE A 15 1.12 -7.01 11.64
C PHE A 15 2.56 -6.71 12.04
N VAL A 16 2.78 -5.88 13.06
CA VAL A 16 4.12 -5.60 13.61
C VAL A 16 4.79 -6.90 14.05
N ASP A 17 4.04 -7.73 14.80
CA ASP A 17 4.55 -9.01 15.29
C ASP A 17 4.74 -10.02 14.15
N TYR A 18 3.76 -10.12 13.23
CA TYR A 18 3.81 -11.08 12.11
C TYR A 18 4.93 -10.77 11.11
N LEU A 19 5.17 -9.49 10.79
CA LEU A 19 6.17 -9.06 9.82
C LEU A 19 7.53 -8.75 10.46
N ASN A 20 7.60 -8.73 11.80
CA ASN A 20 8.78 -8.33 12.58
C ASN A 20 9.36 -6.96 12.16
N ILE A 21 8.49 -5.95 12.05
CA ILE A 21 8.87 -4.57 11.67
C ILE A 21 8.25 -3.53 12.60
N ASN A 22 8.85 -2.35 12.66
CA ASN A 22 8.40 -1.32 13.60
C ASN A 22 7.02 -0.73 13.22
N THR A 23 6.26 -0.33 14.24
CA THR A 23 4.90 0.19 14.17
C THR A 23 4.78 1.43 13.28
N GLN A 24 5.81 2.28 13.18
CA GLN A 24 5.81 3.44 12.25
C GLN A 24 5.83 3.03 10.77
N ASN A 25 6.29 1.82 10.46
CA ASN A 25 6.36 1.32 9.08
C ASN A 25 5.05 0.65 8.63
N ILE A 26 4.05 0.53 9.51
CA ILE A 26 2.75 -0.04 9.17
C ILE A 26 1.73 1.07 8.89
N PHE A 27 1.23 1.11 7.65
CA PHE A 27 0.16 2.00 7.20
C PHE A 27 -1.02 1.17 6.70
N LEU A 28 -2.20 1.36 7.31
CA LEU A 28 -3.41 0.61 6.95
C LEU A 28 -4.24 1.40 5.94
N PHE A 29 -4.59 0.75 4.83
CA PHE A 29 -5.48 1.28 3.80
C PHE A 29 -6.73 0.40 3.68
N TRP A 30 -7.80 0.96 3.13
CA TRP A 30 -9.06 0.23 2.97
C TRP A 30 -9.06 -0.70 1.74
N LYS A 31 -8.10 -0.55 0.82
CA LYS A 31 -7.95 -1.32 -0.44
C LYS A 31 -6.48 -1.40 -0.85
N GLY A 32 -6.04 -2.56 -1.35
CA GLY A 32 -4.65 -2.79 -1.78
C GLY A 32 -4.18 -1.81 -2.86
N ARG A 33 -5.00 -1.52 -3.89
CA ARG A 33 -4.65 -0.56 -4.94
C ARG A 33 -4.36 0.86 -4.43
N ILE A 34 -5.01 1.26 -3.34
CA ILE A 34 -4.80 2.57 -2.74
C ILE A 34 -3.47 2.58 -1.98
N ALA A 35 -3.14 1.48 -1.29
CA ALA A 35 -1.82 1.30 -0.67
C ALA A 35 -0.70 1.33 -1.73
N LEU A 36 -0.90 0.65 -2.87
CA LEU A 36 0.07 0.64 -3.96
C LEU A 36 0.25 2.03 -4.57
N TYR A 37 -0.83 2.77 -4.84
CA TYR A 37 -0.74 4.15 -5.28
C TYR A 37 0.02 5.03 -4.28
N ALA A 38 -0.30 4.90 -2.98
CA ALA A 38 0.32 5.70 -1.93
C ALA A 38 1.83 5.44 -1.82
N ILE A 39 2.27 4.18 -1.90
CA ILE A 39 3.70 3.87 -1.83
C ILE A 39 4.45 4.33 -3.08
N LEU A 40 3.89 4.13 -4.29
CA LEU A 40 4.49 4.62 -5.54
C LEU A 40 4.65 6.15 -5.53
N LYS A 41 3.63 6.86 -5.05
CA LYS A 41 3.71 8.32 -4.87
C LYS A 41 4.74 8.73 -3.82
N ALA A 42 4.83 7.99 -2.70
CA ALA A 42 5.77 8.29 -1.62
C ALA A 42 7.24 8.07 -2.02
N ILE A 43 7.53 7.11 -2.91
CA ILE A 43 8.88 6.89 -3.45
C ILE A 43 9.21 7.82 -4.63
N GLY A 44 8.28 8.68 -5.04
CA GLY A 44 8.53 9.75 -6.02
C GLY A 44 8.26 9.40 -7.48
N ILE A 45 7.48 8.34 -7.77
CA ILE A 45 7.05 8.04 -9.14
C ILE A 45 6.27 9.22 -9.71
N LYS A 46 6.63 9.61 -10.93
CA LYS A 46 6.07 10.75 -11.66
C LYS A 46 5.95 10.44 -13.15
N GLU A 47 5.36 11.39 -13.87
CA GLU A 47 5.15 11.30 -15.31
C GLU A 47 6.47 11.05 -16.06
N GLY A 48 6.45 10.06 -16.95
CA GLY A 48 7.58 9.66 -17.77
C GLY A 48 8.57 8.68 -17.11
N ASP A 49 8.36 8.31 -15.85
CA ASP A 49 9.13 7.23 -15.22
C ASP A 49 8.71 5.87 -15.80
N GLU A 50 9.64 4.92 -15.92
CA GLU A 50 9.34 3.55 -16.33
C GLU A 50 9.24 2.62 -15.10
N VAL A 51 8.17 1.82 -15.03
CA VAL A 51 7.98 0.84 -13.96
C VAL A 51 7.96 -0.57 -14.53
N ILE A 52 8.93 -1.40 -14.13
CA ILE A 52 9.00 -2.81 -14.52
C ILE A 52 7.98 -3.63 -13.73
N LEU A 53 7.18 -4.44 -14.43
CA LEU A 53 6.23 -5.37 -13.81
C LEU A 53 6.16 -6.70 -14.57
N PRO A 54 5.70 -7.79 -13.91
CA PRO A 54 5.41 -9.05 -14.59
C PRO A 54 4.26 -8.91 -15.59
N ALA A 55 4.39 -9.53 -16.77
CA ALA A 55 3.34 -9.54 -17.79
C ALA A 55 2.06 -10.26 -17.32
N PHE A 56 2.19 -11.28 -16.48
CA PHE A 56 1.06 -11.96 -15.85
C PHE A 56 0.76 -11.32 -14.49
N THR A 57 -0.12 -10.32 -14.51
CA THR A 57 -0.58 -9.63 -13.30
C THR A 57 -2.05 -9.21 -13.42
N CYS A 58 -2.63 -8.74 -12.32
CA CYS A 58 -3.97 -8.15 -12.32
C CYS A 58 -3.89 -6.68 -12.77
N VAL A 59 -4.85 -6.23 -13.59
CA VAL A 59 -4.98 -4.82 -14.03
C VAL A 59 -4.98 -3.82 -12.87
N VAL A 60 -5.45 -4.25 -11.69
CA VAL A 60 -5.49 -3.42 -10.47
C VAL A 60 -4.10 -3.05 -9.95
N ALA A 61 -3.07 -3.83 -10.27
CA ALA A 61 -1.67 -3.49 -9.96
C ALA A 61 -1.07 -2.46 -10.92
N VAL A 62 -1.59 -2.40 -12.15
CA VAL A 62 -1.10 -1.48 -13.21
C VAL A 62 -1.72 -0.09 -13.06
N ASN A 63 -3.01 -0.02 -12.74
CA ASN A 63 -3.74 1.25 -12.65
C ASN A 63 -3.06 2.33 -11.78
N PRO A 64 -2.53 2.03 -10.57
CA PRO A 64 -1.82 3.02 -9.76
C PRO A 64 -0.62 3.66 -10.43
N ILE A 65 0.08 2.92 -11.31
CA ILE A 65 1.24 3.38 -12.08
C ILE A 65 0.76 4.37 -13.15
N ILE A 66 -0.23 3.95 -13.95
CA ILE A 66 -0.86 4.78 -14.98
C ILE A 66 -1.43 6.09 -14.40
N TYR A 67 -2.03 6.04 -13.21
CA TYR A 67 -2.59 7.23 -12.54
C TYR A 67 -1.52 8.24 -12.10
N LEU A 68 -0.26 7.84 -12.01
CA LEU A 68 0.87 8.73 -11.73
C LEU A 68 1.57 9.24 -13.01
N GLY A 69 1.12 8.79 -14.19
CA GLY A 69 1.72 9.15 -15.49
C GLY A 69 2.95 8.32 -15.86
N ALA A 70 3.20 7.23 -15.14
CA ALA A 70 4.26 6.26 -15.39
C ALA A 70 3.72 5.00 -16.08
#